data_AF-A0A7S7FZY0-F1
#
_entry.id   AF-A0A7S7FZY0-F1
#
_cell.length_a   1.000
_cell.length_b   1.000
_cell.length_c   1.000
_cell.angle_alpha   90.00
_cell.angle_beta   90.00
_cell.angle_gamma   90.00
#
_symmetry.space_group_name_H-M   'P 1'
#
loop_
_entity.id
_entity.type
_entity.pdbx_description
1 polymer ?
#
loop_
_entity_poly.entity_id
_entity_poly.type
_entity_poly.pdbx_seq_one_letter_code
_entity_poly.pdbx_strand_id
1 'polypeptide(L)' 'MNDNSIALFYSGHSHYKSGDQLFPFEVNKNFYYLTGIQQDGSILILIKNHQCKNIFIYT' A
#
# COMPACT_ATOMS: atom_id res chain seq x y z
N MET A 1 9.80 1.29 13.88
CA MET A 1 8.79 0.34 14.37
C MET A 1 9.27 -0.30 15.65
N ASN A 2 8.51 -0.13 16.72
CA ASN A 2 8.73 -0.83 17.97
C ASN A 2 8.48 -2.33 17.77
N ASP A 3 8.96 -3.16 18.70
CA ASP A 3 8.62 -4.58 18.64
C ASP A 3 7.12 -4.77 18.91
N ASN A 4 6.55 -5.83 18.33
CA ASN A 4 5.12 -6.14 18.31
C ASN A 4 4.27 -5.00 17.73
N SER A 5 4.74 -4.42 16.62
CA SER A 5 3.98 -3.40 15.88
C SER A 5 3.69 -3.84 14.44
N ILE A 6 2.59 -3.30 13.91
CA ILE A 6 2.15 -3.50 12.53
C ILE A 6 2.13 -2.14 11.87
N ALA A 7 2.68 -2.06 10.65
CA ALA A 7 2.54 -0.90 9.79
C ALA A 7 1.80 -1.31 8.52
N LEU A 8 0.92 -0.42 8.06
CA LEU A 8 0.05 -0.65 6.92
C LEU A 8 0.20 0.52 5.94
N PHE A 9 0.42 0.21 4.66
CA PHE A 9 0.52 1.20 3.59
C PHE A 9 -0.42 0.82 2.45
N TYR A 10 -1.26 1.76 2.05
CA TYR A 10 -2.18 1.60 0.94
C TYR A 10 -1.59 2.17 -0.34
N SER A 11 -1.75 1.48 -1.48
CA SER A 11 -1.36 1.99 -2.79
C SER A 11 -2.29 3.11 -3.28
N GLY A 12 -3.53 3.14 -2.78
CA GLY A 12 -4.56 4.11 -3.15
C GLY A 12 -5.57 3.54 -4.14
N HIS A 13 -6.54 4.37 -4.51
CA HIS A 13 -7.57 4.04 -5.49
C HIS A 13 -7.76 5.17 -6.50
N SER A 14 -8.12 4.80 -7.73
CA SER A 14 -8.48 5.75 -8.79
C SER A 14 -9.73 6.53 -8.41
N HIS A 15 -9.67 7.86 -8.56
CA HIS A 15 -10.80 8.73 -8.25
C HIS A 15 -11.71 8.95 -9.47
N TYR A 16 -13.02 9.01 -9.23
CA TYR A 16 -14.00 9.36 -10.26
C TYR A 16 -13.82 10.81 -10.71
N LYS A 17 -13.84 10.98 -12.04
CA LYS A 17 -13.81 12.29 -12.69
C LYS A 17 -15.23 12.77 -13.00
N SER A 18 -15.98 12.01 -13.80
CA SER A 18 -17.37 12.29 -14.18
C SER A 18 -18.05 11.02 -14.69
N GLY A 19 -19.23 10.69 -14.17
CA GLY A 19 -19.92 9.44 -14.56
C GLY A 19 -19.00 8.23 -14.36
N ASP A 20 -18.84 7.42 -15.41
CA ASP A 20 -17.99 6.22 -15.40
C ASP A 20 -16.50 6.53 -15.67
N GLN A 21 -16.14 7.78 -15.90
CA GLN A 21 -14.76 8.19 -16.20
C GLN A 21 -13.94 8.33 -14.91
N LEU A 22 -12.76 7.72 -14.89
CA LEU A 22 -11.76 7.84 -13.81
C LEU A 22 -10.65 8.82 -14.18
N PHE A 23 -10.04 9.46 -13.17
CA PHE A 23 -8.74 10.10 -13.33
C PHE A 23 -7.63 9.05 -13.50
N PRO A 24 -6.49 9.40 -14.14
CA PRO A 24 -5.33 8.52 -14.15
C PRO A 24 -4.93 8.15 -12.71
N PHE A 25 -4.69 6.87 -12.47
CA PHE A 25 -4.25 6.38 -11.16
C PHE A 25 -2.87 6.93 -10.82
N GLU A 26 -2.73 7.55 -9.65
CA GLU A 26 -1.44 7.89 -9.05
C GLU A 26 -1.26 7.09 -7.77
N VAL A 27 -0.25 6.22 -7.75
CA VAL A 27 0.07 5.42 -6.57
C VAL A 27 0.60 6.30 -5.44
N ASN A 28 0.24 5.97 -4.21
CA ASN A 28 0.81 6.63 -3.04
C ASN A 28 2.35 6.51 -3.05
N LYS A 29 3.04 7.65 -2.98
CA LYS A 29 4.51 7.71 -3.10
C LYS A 29 5.23 6.94 -1.99
N ASN A 30 4.69 6.90 -0.77
CA ASN A 30 5.28 6.13 0.33
C ASN A 30 5.16 4.63 0.07
N PHE A 31 4.00 4.18 -0.41
CA PHE A 31 3.81 2.79 -0.83
C PHE A 31 4.76 2.42 -1.96
N TYR A 32 4.80 3.25 -3.01
CA TYR A 32 5.65 3.02 -4.19
C TYR A 32 7.15 3.02 -3.83
N TYR A 33 7.59 3.89 -2.94
CA TYR A 33 8.97 3.91 -2.47
C TYR A 33 9.38 2.60 -1.77
N LEU A 34 8.45 1.94 -1.07
CA LEU A 34 8.71 0.71 -0.32
C LEU A 34 8.54 -0.56 -1.17
N THR A 35 7.65 -0.55 -2.16
CA THR A 35 7.29 -1.77 -2.93
C THR A 35 7.72 -1.73 -4.40
N GLY A 36 7.83 -0.54 -5.01
CA GLY A 36 8.01 -0.36 -6.45
C GLY A 36 6.78 -0.72 -7.29
N ILE A 37 5.63 -1.02 -6.68
CA ILE A 37 4.42 -1.48 -7.36
C ILE A 37 3.50 -0.31 -7.69
N GLN A 38 2.99 -0.25 -8.93
CA GLN A 38 2.00 0.73 -9.40
C GLN A 38 0.68 0.04 -9.74
N GLN A 39 0.01 -0.50 -8.72
CA GLN A 39 -1.28 -1.17 -8.85
C GLN A 39 -2.30 -0.54 -7.90
N ASP A 40 -3.52 -0.36 -8.39
CA ASP A 40 -4.67 0.14 -7.64
C ASP A 40 -5.11 -0.91 -6.60
N GLY A 41 -5.50 -0.45 -5.40
CA GLY A 41 -6.12 -1.31 -4.37
C GLY A 41 -5.18 -2.26 -3.63
N SER A 42 -3.87 -2.07 -3.76
CA SER A 42 -2.88 -2.88 -3.06
C SER A 42 -2.60 -2.38 -1.65
N ILE A 43 -2.26 -3.30 -0.75
CA ILE A 43 -1.94 -3.02 0.66
C ILE A 43 -0.65 -3.74 1.03
N LEU A 44 0.33 -2.98 1.52
CA LEU A 44 1.56 -3.49 2.10
C LEU A 44 1.38 -3.59 3.61
N ILE A 45 1.61 -4.78 4.14
CA ILE A 45 1.54 -5.09 5.57
C ILE A 45 2.93 -5.48 6.05
N LEU A 46 3.45 -4.70 6.99
CA LEU A 46 4.73 -4.97 7.66
C LEU A 46 4.44 -5.36 9.11
N ILE A 47 4.82 -6.57 9.50
CA ILE A 47 4.65 -7.07 10.86
C ILE A 47 6.05 -7.26 11.46
N LYS A 48 6.32 -6.55 12.56
CA LYS A 48 7.57 -6.68 13.31
C LYS A 48 7.26 -7.29 14.68
N ASN A 49 7.65 -8.55 14.85
CA ASN A 49 7.70 -9.22 16.15
C ASN A 49 9.16 -9.30 16.62
N HIS A 50 9.38 -9.59 17.90
CA HIS A 50 10.73 -9.68 18.50
C HIS A 50 11.72 -10.59 17.76
N GLN A 51 11.24 -11.60 17.02
CA GLN A 51 12.08 -12.57 16.30
C GLN A 51 11.89 -12.56 14.77
N CYS A 52 10.76 -12.04 14.28
CA CYS A 52 10.36 -12.21 12.88
C CYS A 52 9.92 -10.88 12.27
N LYS A 53 10.35 -10.67 11.02
CA LYS A 53 9.90 -9.58 10.15
C LYS A 53 9.15 -10.22 8.99
N ASN A 54 7.83 -10.02 8.94
CA ASN A 54 7.01 -10.55 7.86
C ASN A 54 6.50 -9.39 7.01
N ILE A 55 6.53 -9.61 5.69
CA ILE A 55 6.10 -8.65 4.68
C ILE A 55 5.05 -9.34 3.83
N PHE A 56 3.85 -8.76 3.76
CA PHE A 56 2.76 -9.25 2.92
C PHE A 56 2.25 -8.14 2.01
N ILE A 57 1.86 -8.53 0.80
CA ILE A 57 1.20 -7.65 -0.16
C ILE A 57 -0.13 -8.30 -0.52
N TYR A 58 -1.21 -7.57 -0.31
CA TYR A 58 -2.55 -7.94 -0.77
C TYR A 58 -2.96 -7.01 -1.92
N THR A 59 -3.67 -7.55 -2.91
CA THR A 59 -4.16 -6.88 -4.12
C THR A 59 -5.61 -7.21 -4.35
#